data_AF-A0A538BZ56-F1
#
_entry.id   AF-A0A538BZ56-F1
#
_cell.length_a   1.000
_cell.length_b   1.000
_cell.length_c   1.000
_cell.angle_alpha   90.00
_cell.angle_beta   90.00
_cell.angle_gamma   90.00
#
_symmetry.space_group_name_H-M   'P 1'
#
loop_
_entity.id
_entity.type
_entity.pdbx_description
1 polymer ?
#
loop_
_entity_poly.entity_id
_entity_poly.type
_entity_poly.pdbx_seq_one_letter_code
_entity_poly.pdbx_strand_id
1 'polypeptide(L)'
;MLQLVPARSRGRISRSRRARARMLERALAARRTLRRRALSGLGLLLTVLGVLVVADAVVTLLWQEPISALYAKARQDRLSGALRAEERAAPTALERRTLIKLPDQASRISFLASELEHRAREGSAVGRIRIPRIGISFVVVKGTSSADLRSGPGIFPETPFPGVAGTTAIAGHRTTYLAPFRHIDRLHAGNRILLRMPYARFTYTVTGKRVVAPTNVRAAIAEVGYSRLVLSACTPLFSAAKRLLVFARLTATAPLSGARSGARSPRAPLRAHAHRAARRPLGHPRRGRPS
;
A
#
# COMPACT_ATOMS: atom_id res chain seq x y z
N MET A 1 -96.93 -7.30 74.83
CA MET A 1 -96.35 -5.95 74.64
C MET A 1 -94.91 -6.11 74.17
N LEU A 2 -94.66 -5.83 72.87
CA LEU A 2 -93.49 -5.11 72.31
C LEU A 2 -92.05 -5.58 72.67
N GLN A 3 -91.05 -5.64 71.80
CA GLN A 3 -90.89 -5.37 70.36
C GLN A 3 -89.40 -5.70 69.99
N LEU A 4 -89.18 -6.04 68.71
CA LEU A 4 -88.02 -5.67 67.85
C LEU A 4 -86.58 -6.22 68.10
N VAL A 5 -86.17 -7.01 67.09
CA VAL A 5 -84.81 -7.24 66.50
C VAL A 5 -84.22 -5.88 66.02
N PRO A 6 -82.88 -5.58 65.99
CA PRO A 6 -81.97 -6.23 65.03
C PRO A 6 -80.44 -6.38 65.30
N ALA A 7 -79.87 -7.23 64.44
CA ALA A 7 -78.47 -7.58 64.21
C ALA A 7 -77.61 -6.49 63.53
N ARG A 8 -76.28 -6.51 63.76
CA ARG A 8 -75.15 -6.02 62.91
C ARG A 8 -73.87 -5.96 63.81
N SER A 9 -72.61 -6.21 63.44
CA SER A 9 -71.90 -6.26 62.16
C SER A 9 -70.49 -6.92 62.31
N ARG A 10 -70.39 -8.22 62.62
CA ARG A 10 -69.07 -8.91 62.63
C ARG A 10 -68.63 -9.35 61.21
N GLY A 11 -68.20 -8.41 60.37
CA GLY A 11 -67.75 -8.78 59.01
C GLY A 11 -66.88 -7.81 58.21
N ARG A 12 -66.72 -6.54 58.62
CA ARG A 12 -66.10 -5.52 57.75
C ARG A 12 -64.57 -5.41 57.84
N ILE A 13 -63.94 -5.77 58.96
CA ILE A 13 -62.47 -5.60 59.16
C ILE A 13 -61.64 -6.67 58.41
N SER A 14 -62.21 -7.86 58.14
CA SER A 14 -61.49 -8.96 57.48
C SER A 14 -61.37 -8.82 55.96
N ARG A 15 -62.24 -8.02 55.32
CA ARG A 15 -62.21 -7.80 53.86
C ARG A 15 -61.12 -6.80 53.45
N SER A 16 -60.89 -5.75 54.25
CA SER A 16 -59.87 -4.71 53.94
C SER A 16 -58.43 -5.23 54.10
N ARG A 17 -58.16 -6.06 55.11
CA ARG A 17 -56.86 -6.72 55.29
C ARG A 17 -56.56 -7.72 54.17
N ARG A 18 -57.54 -8.51 53.76
CA ARG A 18 -57.40 -9.46 52.63
C ARG A 18 -57.22 -8.75 51.29
N ALA A 19 -57.89 -7.62 51.07
CA ALA A 19 -57.69 -6.79 49.88
C ALA A 19 -56.28 -6.20 49.80
N ARG A 20 -55.76 -5.65 50.92
CA ARG A 20 -54.38 -5.14 51.01
C ARG A 20 -53.33 -6.24 50.79
N ALA A 21 -53.52 -7.42 51.37
CA ALA A 21 -52.64 -8.57 51.17
C ALA A 21 -52.58 -9.00 49.69
N ARG A 22 -53.74 -9.10 49.01
CA ARG A 22 -53.81 -9.41 47.57
C ARG A 22 -53.16 -8.33 46.70
N MET A 23 -53.27 -7.06 47.08
CA MET A 23 -52.59 -5.95 46.38
C MET A 23 -51.07 -6.04 46.52
N LEU A 24 -50.57 -6.33 47.72
CA LEU A 24 -49.13 -6.52 47.98
C LEU A 24 -48.59 -7.75 47.25
N GLU A 25 -49.30 -8.88 47.24
CA GLU A 25 -48.91 -10.06 46.48
C GLU A 25 -48.85 -9.79 44.97
N ARG A 26 -49.84 -9.07 44.42
CA ARG A 26 -49.83 -8.65 43.01
C ARG A 26 -48.66 -7.71 42.70
N ALA A 27 -48.35 -6.77 43.60
CA ALA A 27 -47.21 -5.86 43.44
C ALA A 27 -45.86 -6.59 43.50
N LEU A 28 -45.71 -7.56 44.41
CA LEU A 28 -44.51 -8.40 44.49
C LEU A 28 -44.38 -9.35 43.30
N ALA A 29 -45.49 -9.92 42.82
CA ALA A 29 -45.53 -10.73 41.60
C ALA A 29 -45.15 -9.91 40.36
N ALA A 30 -45.67 -8.68 40.23
CA ALA A 30 -45.29 -7.74 39.18
C ALA A 30 -43.81 -7.34 39.24
N ARG A 31 -43.26 -7.10 40.44
CA ARG A 31 -41.82 -6.86 40.64
C ARG A 31 -40.97 -8.08 40.25
N ARG A 32 -41.42 -9.30 40.55
CA ARG A 32 -40.75 -10.55 40.16
C ARG A 32 -40.75 -10.75 38.64
N THR A 33 -41.84 -10.45 37.95
CA THR A 33 -41.93 -10.57 36.48
C THR A 33 -41.10 -9.50 35.78
N LEU A 34 -41.13 -8.24 36.25
CA LEU A 34 -40.25 -7.17 35.78
C LEU A 34 -38.77 -7.53 35.97
N ARG A 35 -38.39 -8.05 37.14
CA ARG A 35 -37.01 -8.49 37.40
C ARG A 35 -36.57 -9.64 36.49
N ARG A 36 -37.44 -10.62 36.22
CA ARG A 36 -37.14 -11.72 35.28
C ARG A 36 -36.96 -11.21 33.85
N ARG A 37 -37.80 -10.28 33.39
CA ARG A 37 -37.66 -9.64 32.06
C ARG A 37 -36.37 -8.83 31.96
N ALA A 38 -36.03 -8.06 32.99
CA ALA A 38 -34.79 -7.30 33.06
C ALA A 38 -33.55 -8.22 33.03
N LEU A 39 -33.55 -9.31 33.81
CA LEU A 39 -32.47 -10.29 33.80
C LEU A 39 -32.32 -11.00 32.44
N SER A 40 -33.44 -11.30 31.77
CA SER A 40 -33.42 -11.93 30.45
C SER A 40 -32.89 -10.97 29.38
N GLY A 41 -33.29 -9.68 29.45
CA GLY A 41 -32.76 -8.64 28.56
C GLY A 41 -31.27 -8.39 28.78
N LEU A 42 -30.81 -8.40 30.04
CA LEU A 42 -29.40 -8.29 30.38
C LEU A 42 -28.59 -9.48 29.86
N GLY A 43 -29.11 -10.70 30.00
CA GLY A 43 -28.46 -11.91 29.47
C GLY A 43 -28.30 -11.88 27.94
N LEU A 44 -29.34 -11.46 27.22
CA LEU A 44 -29.27 -11.27 25.77
C LEU A 44 -28.24 -10.21 25.39
N LEU A 45 -28.25 -9.06 26.07
CA LEU A 45 -27.29 -7.99 25.85
C LEU A 45 -25.84 -8.48 26.04
N LEU A 46 -25.56 -9.19 27.13
CA LEU A 46 -24.23 -9.75 27.41
C LEU A 46 -23.83 -10.80 26.37
N THR A 47 -24.77 -11.62 25.89
CA THR A 47 -24.51 -12.60 24.84
C THR A 47 -24.15 -11.91 23.53
N VAL A 48 -24.92 -10.88 23.12
CA VAL A 48 -24.63 -10.09 21.92
C VAL A 48 -23.27 -9.40 22.04
N LEU A 49 -22.99 -8.78 23.20
CA LEU A 49 -21.71 -8.12 23.45
C LEU A 49 -20.55 -9.12 23.39
N GLY A 50 -20.71 -10.31 24.00
CA GLY A 50 -19.71 -11.38 23.97
C GLY A 50 -19.45 -11.90 22.56
N VAL A 51 -20.51 -12.14 21.77
CA VAL A 51 -20.39 -12.54 20.36
C VAL A 51 -19.67 -11.46 19.54
N LEU A 52 -19.96 -10.17 19.77
CA LEU A 52 -19.27 -9.07 19.09
C LEU A 52 -17.77 -9.04 19.44
N VAL A 53 -17.39 -9.25 20.70
CA VAL A 53 -15.98 -9.31 21.13
C VAL A 53 -15.27 -10.52 20.53
N VAL A 54 -15.91 -11.69 20.50
CA VAL A 54 -15.33 -12.90 19.87
C VAL A 54 -15.21 -12.72 18.36
N ALA A 55 -16.22 -12.16 17.71
CA ALA A 55 -16.18 -11.84 16.28
C ALA A 55 -15.06 -10.84 15.97
N ASP A 56 -14.91 -9.79 16.78
CA ASP A 56 -13.81 -8.83 16.66
C ASP A 56 -12.44 -9.50 16.86
N ALA A 57 -12.30 -10.37 17.86
CA ALA A 57 -11.08 -11.14 18.09
C ALA A 57 -10.75 -12.08 16.92
N VAL A 58 -11.75 -12.79 16.38
CA VAL A 58 -11.60 -13.68 15.23
C VAL A 58 -11.23 -12.88 13.98
N VAL A 59 -11.88 -11.73 13.74
CA VAL A 59 -11.56 -10.83 12.62
C VAL A 59 -10.16 -10.24 12.79
N THR A 60 -9.74 -9.90 14.00
CA THR A 60 -8.38 -9.42 14.28
C THR A 60 -7.34 -10.51 14.07
N LEU A 61 -7.62 -11.74 14.48
CA LEU A 61 -6.72 -12.89 14.30
C LEU A 61 -6.63 -13.34 12.83
N LEU A 62 -7.75 -13.34 12.10
CA LEU A 62 -7.82 -13.79 10.71
C LEU A 62 -7.46 -12.69 9.69
N TRP A 63 -7.76 -11.41 9.99
CA TRP A 63 -7.67 -10.27 9.06
C TRP A 63 -6.82 -9.08 9.57
N GLN A 64 -6.19 -9.19 10.75
CA GLN A 64 -5.04 -8.38 11.19
C GLN A 64 -5.25 -6.86 11.23
N GLU A 65 -6.48 -6.42 11.50
CA GLU A 65 -7.00 -5.03 11.56
C GLU A 65 -7.71 -4.55 10.27
N PRO A 66 -8.98 -4.97 10.03
CA PRO A 66 -9.73 -4.57 8.82
C PRO A 66 -9.81 -3.05 8.62
N ILE A 67 -9.90 -2.29 9.72
CA ILE A 67 -10.06 -0.83 9.68
C ILE A 67 -8.77 -0.15 9.22
N SER A 68 -7.61 -0.53 9.78
CA SER A 68 -6.34 0.08 9.40
C SER A 68 -5.90 -0.33 8.00
N ALA A 69 -6.20 -1.57 7.58
CA ALA A 69 -6.01 -2.04 6.22
C ALA A 69 -6.89 -1.28 5.21
N LEU A 70 -8.18 -1.08 5.50
CA LEU A 70 -9.08 -0.31 4.63
C LEU A 70 -8.61 1.15 4.51
N TYR A 71 -8.24 1.78 5.63
CA TYR A 71 -7.69 3.13 5.66
C TYR A 71 -6.43 3.26 4.79
N ALA A 72 -5.49 2.33 4.98
CA ALA A 72 -4.23 2.33 4.25
C ALA A 72 -4.44 2.03 2.76
N LYS A 73 -5.42 1.20 2.39
CA LYS A 73 -5.81 0.96 0.99
C LYS A 73 -6.31 2.25 0.33
N ALA A 74 -7.21 2.99 1.00
CA ALA A 74 -7.69 4.27 0.50
C ALA A 74 -6.53 5.28 0.32
N ARG A 75 -5.56 5.29 1.23
CA ARG A 75 -4.33 6.08 1.09
C ARG A 75 -3.49 5.65 -0.12
N GLN A 76 -3.30 4.35 -0.34
CA GLN A 76 -2.58 3.82 -1.52
C GLN A 76 -3.26 4.18 -2.84
N ASP A 77 -4.59 4.21 -2.90
CA ASP A 77 -5.32 4.60 -4.11
C ASP A 77 -5.11 6.09 -4.42
N ARG A 78 -5.16 6.96 -3.39
CA ARG A 78 -4.81 8.39 -3.53
C ARG A 78 -3.36 8.58 -3.98
N LEU A 79 -2.42 7.87 -3.36
CA LEU A 79 -1.01 7.89 -3.75
C LEU A 79 -0.80 7.39 -5.19
N SER A 80 -1.58 6.39 -5.62
CA SER A 80 -1.53 5.89 -6.99
C SER A 80 -2.01 6.93 -8.00
N GLY A 81 -3.03 7.71 -7.66
CA GLY A 81 -3.46 8.87 -8.45
C GLY A 81 -2.38 9.95 -8.53
N ALA A 82 -1.81 10.34 -7.39
CA ALA A 82 -0.72 11.32 -7.33
C ALA A 82 0.52 10.88 -8.14
N LEU A 83 0.93 9.62 -8.01
CA LEU A 83 2.04 9.06 -8.78
C LEU A 83 1.77 9.10 -10.29
N ARG A 84 0.54 8.85 -10.73
CA ARG A 84 0.19 8.95 -12.15
C ARG A 84 0.28 10.38 -12.67
N ALA A 85 -0.05 11.38 -11.85
CA ALA A 85 0.16 12.78 -12.21
C ALA A 85 1.65 13.08 -12.38
N GLU A 86 2.48 12.58 -11.47
CA GLU A 86 3.93 12.72 -11.52
C GLU A 86 4.55 12.00 -12.74
N GLU A 87 4.11 10.79 -13.05
CA GLU A 87 4.57 10.04 -14.23
C GLU A 87 4.16 10.70 -15.57
N ARG A 88 3.10 11.52 -15.57
CA ARG A 88 2.64 12.27 -16.76
C ARG A 88 3.26 13.66 -16.86
N ALA A 89 3.85 14.17 -15.79
CA ALA A 89 4.49 15.46 -15.79
C ALA A 89 5.67 15.44 -16.77
N ALA A 90 5.60 16.31 -17.78
CA ALA A 90 6.71 16.49 -18.71
C ALA A 90 7.84 17.25 -18.01
N PRO A 91 9.12 16.95 -18.32
CA PRO A 91 10.22 17.72 -17.77
C PRO A 91 10.09 19.21 -18.10
N THR A 92 10.49 20.06 -17.16
CA THR A 92 10.46 21.52 -17.33
C THR A 92 11.36 21.97 -18.49
N ALA A 93 11.21 23.21 -18.95
CA ALA A 93 12.07 23.73 -20.01
C ALA A 93 13.56 23.75 -19.60
N LEU A 94 13.83 24.04 -18.32
CA LEU A 94 15.18 24.02 -17.75
C LEU A 94 15.73 22.59 -17.69
N GLU A 95 14.96 21.66 -17.14
CA GLU A 95 15.33 20.23 -17.08
C GLU A 95 15.63 19.69 -18.48
N ARG A 96 14.79 20.00 -19.48
CA ARG A 96 15.02 19.60 -20.88
C ARG A 96 16.36 20.11 -21.41
N ARG A 97 16.70 21.37 -21.15
CA ARG A 97 17.99 21.97 -21.56
C ARG A 97 19.16 21.25 -20.89
N THR A 98 19.05 20.93 -19.61
CA THR A 98 20.08 20.18 -18.88
C THR A 98 20.22 18.75 -19.41
N LEU A 99 19.11 18.05 -19.63
CA LEU A 99 19.09 16.67 -20.15
C LEU A 99 19.78 16.55 -21.52
N ILE A 100 19.65 17.55 -22.40
CA ILE A 100 20.33 17.58 -23.70
C ILE A 100 21.85 17.65 -23.54
N LYS A 101 22.34 18.37 -22.52
CA LYS A 101 23.77 18.53 -22.23
C LYS A 101 24.39 17.28 -21.61
N LEU A 102 23.58 16.45 -20.95
CA LEU A 102 24.07 15.23 -20.31
C LEU A 102 24.35 14.15 -21.38
N PRO A 103 25.59 13.63 -21.46
CA PRO A 103 26.03 12.78 -22.56
C PRO A 103 25.48 11.37 -22.47
N ASP A 104 25.37 10.83 -21.26
CA ASP A 104 25.00 9.45 -21.02
C ASP A 104 23.67 9.31 -20.27
N GLN A 105 23.11 8.11 -20.35
CA GLN A 105 21.81 7.80 -19.77
C GLN A 105 21.84 7.76 -18.24
N ALA A 106 22.94 7.34 -17.63
CA ALA A 106 23.05 7.23 -16.18
C ALA A 106 23.03 8.63 -15.55
N SER A 107 23.78 9.58 -16.11
CA SER A 107 23.79 10.98 -15.68
C SER A 107 22.40 11.62 -15.80
N ARG A 108 21.67 11.37 -16.89
CA ARG A 108 20.28 11.86 -17.06
C ARG A 108 19.33 11.30 -16.00
N ILE A 109 19.46 10.01 -15.70
CA ILE A 109 18.66 9.35 -14.67
C ILE A 109 19.00 9.90 -13.29
N SER A 110 20.29 10.03 -12.95
CA SER A 110 20.73 10.60 -11.67
C SER A 110 20.23 12.03 -11.50
N PHE A 111 20.31 12.86 -12.53
CA PHE A 111 19.78 14.23 -12.51
C PHE A 111 18.27 14.26 -12.20
N LEU A 112 17.46 13.47 -12.94
CA LEU A 112 16.02 13.41 -12.70
C LEU A 112 15.65 12.80 -11.35
N ALA A 113 16.44 11.84 -10.87
CA ALA A 113 16.28 11.25 -9.56
C ALA A 113 16.51 12.29 -8.45
N SER A 114 17.63 13.02 -8.53
CA SER A 114 17.93 14.13 -7.62
C SER A 114 16.87 15.22 -7.69
N GLU A 115 16.41 15.63 -8.88
CA GLU A 115 15.38 16.66 -8.99
C GLU A 115 14.05 16.25 -8.35
N LEU A 116 13.60 15.01 -8.60
CA LEU A 116 12.42 14.47 -7.93
C LEU A 116 12.60 14.42 -6.41
N GLU A 117 13.79 14.00 -5.95
CA GLU A 117 14.13 13.94 -4.53
C GLU A 117 14.04 15.33 -3.88
N HIS A 118 14.57 16.37 -4.50
CA HIS A 118 14.55 17.74 -3.95
C HIS A 118 13.13 18.31 -3.85
N ARG A 119 12.30 18.13 -4.89
CA ARG A 119 10.94 18.71 -4.91
C ARG A 119 9.88 17.88 -4.18
N ALA A 120 10.07 16.57 -4.02
CA ALA A 120 9.13 15.73 -3.30
C ALA A 120 9.11 16.07 -1.80
N ARG A 121 7.91 16.23 -1.24
CA ARG A 121 7.70 16.39 0.20
C ARG A 121 7.61 15.03 0.88
N GLU A 122 7.86 14.96 2.19
CA GLU A 122 7.60 13.74 2.96
C GLU A 122 6.13 13.28 2.80
N GLY A 123 5.93 11.97 2.76
CA GLY A 123 4.65 11.33 2.49
C GLY A 123 4.20 11.38 1.01
N SER A 124 4.90 12.10 0.14
CA SER A 124 4.55 12.19 -1.30
C SER A 124 4.84 10.87 -2.02
N ALA A 125 3.99 10.53 -2.99
CA ALA A 125 4.22 9.38 -3.86
C ALA A 125 5.41 9.64 -4.80
N VAL A 126 6.41 8.77 -4.78
CA VAL A 126 7.65 8.94 -5.58
C VAL A 126 7.93 7.79 -6.53
N GLY A 127 7.30 6.63 -6.33
CA GLY A 127 7.49 5.49 -7.21
C GLY A 127 6.60 4.31 -6.83
N ARG A 128 6.84 3.16 -7.45
CA ARG A 128 6.14 1.91 -7.16
C ARG A 128 7.13 0.77 -7.01
N ILE A 129 7.01 0.02 -5.93
CA ILE A 129 7.76 -1.21 -5.69
C ILE A 129 6.89 -2.42 -6.03
N ARG A 130 7.46 -3.39 -6.74
CA ARG A 130 6.85 -4.69 -7.01
C ARG A 130 7.84 -5.81 -6.71
N ILE A 131 7.43 -6.79 -5.91
CA ILE A 131 8.25 -7.94 -5.56
C ILE A 131 7.46 -9.22 -5.83
N PRO A 132 7.62 -9.84 -7.02
CA PRO A 132 6.80 -10.97 -7.44
C PRO A 132 6.82 -12.15 -6.46
N ARG A 133 7.99 -12.45 -5.87
CA ARG A 133 8.16 -13.59 -4.95
C ARG A 133 7.21 -13.55 -3.75
N ILE A 134 6.86 -12.35 -3.28
CA ILE A 134 5.99 -12.14 -2.13
C ILE A 134 4.65 -11.47 -2.50
N GLY A 135 4.34 -11.37 -3.79
CA GLY A 135 3.04 -10.92 -4.30
C GLY A 135 2.71 -9.44 -4.08
N ILE A 136 3.70 -8.57 -3.85
CA ILE A 136 3.42 -7.17 -3.50
C ILE A 136 3.56 -6.21 -4.68
N SER A 137 2.73 -5.16 -4.67
CA SER A 137 2.81 -4.00 -5.56
C SER A 137 2.27 -2.75 -4.86
N PHE A 138 3.15 -1.87 -4.39
CA PHE A 138 2.81 -0.70 -3.57
C PHE A 138 3.42 0.58 -4.12
N VAL A 139 2.69 1.70 -3.99
CA VAL A 139 3.28 3.02 -4.15
C VAL A 139 4.24 3.27 -2.99
N VAL A 140 5.44 3.70 -3.34
CA VAL A 140 6.50 4.09 -2.40
C VAL A 140 6.41 5.59 -2.17
N VAL A 141 6.56 5.99 -0.90
CA VAL A 141 6.57 7.40 -0.49
C VAL A 141 8.00 7.87 -0.16
N LYS A 142 8.22 9.20 -0.18
CA LYS A 142 9.41 9.80 0.43
C LYS A 142 9.20 9.90 1.95
N GLY A 143 10.18 9.51 2.75
CA GLY A 143 10.10 9.59 4.21
C GLY A 143 9.72 8.27 4.87
N THR A 144 10.13 8.14 6.12
CA THR A 144 9.92 6.95 6.96
C THR A 144 9.30 7.28 8.30
N SER A 145 8.63 8.43 8.43
CA SER A 145 7.90 8.78 9.64
C SER A 145 6.73 7.81 9.86
N SER A 146 6.23 7.74 11.10
CA SER A 146 5.04 6.94 11.41
C SER A 146 3.83 7.35 10.58
N ALA A 147 3.75 8.60 10.08
CA ALA A 147 2.68 9.06 9.22
C ALA A 147 2.82 8.57 7.78
N ASP A 148 4.05 8.57 7.26
CA ASP A 148 4.37 8.13 5.90
C ASP A 148 4.11 6.64 5.73
N LEU A 149 4.62 5.85 6.68
CA LEU A 149 4.58 4.38 6.61
C LEU A 149 3.17 3.80 6.73
N ARG A 150 2.20 4.52 7.29
CA ARG A 150 0.78 4.08 7.26
C ARG A 150 0.25 4.00 5.84
N SER A 151 0.76 4.86 4.96
CA SER A 151 0.29 4.95 3.60
C SER A 151 0.96 3.93 2.70
N GLY A 152 2.20 3.50 2.98
CA GLY A 152 2.93 2.53 2.17
C GLY A 152 4.40 2.41 2.57
N PRO A 153 5.20 1.59 1.86
CA PRO A 153 6.64 1.57 2.05
C PRO A 153 7.27 2.95 1.73
N GLY A 154 8.28 3.36 2.49
CA GLY A 154 8.89 4.69 2.41
C GLY A 154 10.40 4.64 2.22
N ILE A 155 10.95 5.54 1.39
CA ILE A 155 12.41 5.71 1.22
C ILE A 155 12.96 6.50 2.41
N PHE A 156 14.07 6.04 2.99
CA PHE A 156 14.79 6.75 4.05
C PHE A 156 15.29 8.11 3.53
N PRO A 157 14.97 9.24 4.18
CA PRO A 157 15.42 10.57 3.77
C PRO A 157 16.94 10.72 3.66
N GLU A 158 17.69 9.92 4.42
CA GLU A 158 19.15 9.93 4.47
C GLU A 158 19.78 9.12 3.32
N THR A 159 18.97 8.49 2.48
CA THR A 159 19.43 7.66 1.37
C THR A 159 18.99 8.20 0.02
N PRO A 160 19.87 8.15 -0.99
CA PRO A 160 19.55 8.66 -2.31
C PRO A 160 18.42 7.88 -2.98
N PHE A 161 17.69 8.54 -3.87
CA PHE A 161 16.70 7.88 -4.71
C PHE A 161 17.34 6.88 -5.69
N PRO A 162 16.59 5.84 -6.13
CA PRO A 162 17.11 4.85 -7.08
C PRO A 162 17.68 5.49 -8.35
N GLY A 163 18.89 5.11 -8.74
CA GLY A 163 19.56 5.63 -9.95
C GLY A 163 20.59 6.71 -9.68
N VAL A 164 20.60 7.29 -8.47
CA VAL A 164 21.77 7.96 -7.90
C VAL A 164 22.70 6.88 -7.31
N ALA A 165 24.01 7.09 -7.36
CA ALA A 165 24.97 6.15 -6.79
C ALA A 165 24.79 6.02 -5.26
N GLY A 166 25.06 4.82 -4.72
CA GLY A 166 24.97 4.55 -3.28
C GLY A 166 23.90 3.51 -2.90
N THR A 167 23.46 3.56 -1.64
CA THR A 167 22.44 2.66 -1.09
C THR A 167 21.11 3.41 -0.96
N THR A 168 20.07 2.99 -1.67
CA THR A 168 18.69 3.37 -1.37
C THR A 168 18.12 2.43 -0.31
N ALA A 169 17.59 2.95 0.79
CA ALA A 169 16.89 2.14 1.78
C ALA A 169 15.38 2.40 1.75
N ILE A 170 14.57 1.35 1.92
CA ILE A 170 13.11 1.43 1.98
C ILE A 170 12.61 0.70 3.23
N ALA A 171 11.86 1.40 4.07
CA ALA A 171 11.17 0.83 5.22
C ALA A 171 9.74 0.43 4.86
N GLY A 172 9.21 -0.59 5.54
CA GLY A 172 7.81 -0.96 5.41
C GLY A 172 7.32 -1.80 6.59
N HIS A 173 6.04 -1.66 6.92
CA HIS A 173 5.44 -2.45 8.00
C HIS A 173 5.42 -3.94 7.66
N ARG A 174 5.65 -4.76 8.69
CA ARG A 174 5.54 -6.22 8.62
C ARG A 174 4.21 -6.76 9.12
N THR A 175 3.53 -6.02 10.00
CA THR A 175 2.31 -6.51 10.66
C THR A 175 1.11 -5.59 10.43
N THR A 176 1.29 -4.28 10.63
CA THR A 176 0.18 -3.30 10.64
C THR A 176 -0.12 -2.72 9.26
N TYR A 177 -1.28 -2.06 9.16
CA TYR A 177 -1.77 -1.42 7.92
C TYR A 177 -1.86 -2.44 6.78
N LEU A 178 -1.27 -2.15 5.61
CA LEU A 178 -1.21 -3.11 4.50
C LEU A 178 -0.06 -4.11 4.62
N ALA A 179 0.78 -3.98 5.66
CA ALA A 179 1.92 -4.84 5.94
C ALA A 179 2.74 -5.20 4.68
N PRO A 180 3.24 -4.21 3.90
CA PRO A 180 3.86 -4.46 2.59
C PRO A 180 5.05 -5.42 2.66
N PHE A 181 5.72 -5.51 3.81
CA PHE A 181 6.87 -6.40 4.02
C PHE A 181 6.57 -7.58 4.94
N ARG A 182 5.29 -7.96 5.12
CA ARG A 182 4.87 -9.12 5.93
C ARG A 182 5.71 -10.37 5.71
N HIS A 183 5.94 -10.70 4.44
CA HIS A 183 6.66 -11.90 4.00
C HIS A 183 8.07 -11.61 3.49
N ILE A 184 8.68 -10.49 3.88
CA ILE A 184 10.05 -10.12 3.47
C ILE A 184 11.10 -11.19 3.80
N ASP A 185 10.84 -12.02 4.81
CA ASP A 185 11.65 -13.19 5.18
C ASP A 185 11.70 -14.28 4.10
N ARG A 186 10.72 -14.34 3.18
CA ARG A 186 10.68 -15.28 2.05
C ARG A 186 11.54 -14.84 0.86
N LEU A 187 12.24 -13.70 0.97
CA LEU A 187 13.22 -13.28 -0.02
C LEU A 187 14.55 -14.00 0.20
N HIS A 188 15.09 -14.50 -0.89
CA HIS A 188 16.38 -15.21 -0.97
C HIS A 188 17.20 -14.65 -2.13
N ALA A 189 18.49 -14.96 -2.13
CA ALA A 189 19.39 -14.57 -3.21
C ALA A 189 18.81 -14.96 -4.59
N GLY A 190 18.97 -14.08 -5.58
CA GLY A 190 18.42 -14.26 -6.93
C GLY A 190 16.97 -13.77 -7.11
N ASN A 191 16.22 -13.48 -6.03
CA ASN A 191 14.88 -12.92 -6.17
C ASN A 191 14.93 -11.47 -6.68
N ARG A 192 13.95 -11.10 -7.53
CA ARG A 192 13.89 -9.77 -8.14
C ARG A 192 13.01 -8.81 -7.35
N ILE A 193 13.51 -7.59 -7.18
CA ILE A 193 12.77 -6.43 -6.68
C ILE A 193 12.73 -5.39 -7.79
N LEU A 194 11.54 -4.93 -8.15
CA LEU A 194 11.31 -4.01 -9.25
C LEU A 194 10.88 -2.66 -8.68
N LEU A 195 11.63 -1.60 -8.98
CA LEU A 195 11.28 -0.23 -8.64
C LEU A 195 10.97 0.54 -9.92
N ARG A 196 9.78 1.14 -9.98
CA ARG A 196 9.37 2.04 -11.07
C ARG A 196 9.27 3.45 -10.51
N MET A 197 10.15 4.31 -10.97
CA MET A 197 10.15 5.74 -10.67
C MET A 197 9.65 6.51 -11.91
N PRO A 198 9.21 7.78 -11.78
CA PRO A 198 8.79 8.61 -12.93
C PRO A 198 9.84 8.73 -14.05
N TYR A 199 11.12 8.57 -13.73
CA TYR A 199 12.23 8.72 -14.66
C TYR A 199 12.80 7.39 -15.19
N ALA A 200 12.70 6.29 -14.45
CA ALA A 200 13.29 5.00 -14.83
C ALA A 200 12.68 3.80 -14.11
N ARG A 201 12.94 2.61 -14.66
CA ARG A 201 12.64 1.31 -14.06
C ARG A 201 13.94 0.63 -13.67
N PHE A 202 14.01 0.17 -12.42
CA PHE A 202 15.15 -0.50 -11.85
C PHE A 202 14.80 -1.94 -11.49
N THR A 203 15.67 -2.87 -11.85
CA THR A 203 15.63 -4.25 -11.35
C THR A 203 16.79 -4.44 -10.39
N TYR A 204 16.46 -4.77 -9.15
CA TYR A 204 17.41 -5.21 -8.15
C TYR A 204 17.28 -6.72 -7.96
N THR A 205 18.41 -7.38 -7.73
CA THR A 205 18.49 -8.81 -7.43
C THR A 205 18.98 -8.98 -6.00
N VAL A 206 18.19 -9.68 -5.17
CA VAL A 206 18.53 -9.95 -3.77
C VAL A 206 19.85 -10.69 -3.70
N THR A 207 20.72 -10.26 -2.80
CA THR A 207 22.03 -10.87 -2.53
C THR A 207 22.06 -11.57 -1.17
N GLY A 208 21.26 -11.12 -0.20
CA GLY A 208 21.20 -11.73 1.12
C GLY A 208 20.28 -10.99 2.08
N LYS A 209 20.25 -11.43 3.33
CA LYS A 209 19.47 -10.81 4.41
C LYS A 209 20.18 -10.91 5.74
N ARG A 210 19.90 -9.98 6.66
CA ARG A 210 20.50 -9.94 8.00
C ARG A 210 19.51 -9.39 9.02
N VAL A 211 19.54 -9.95 10.22
CA VAL A 211 18.81 -9.40 11.38
C VAL A 211 19.74 -8.48 12.17
N VAL A 212 19.28 -7.28 12.48
CA VAL A 212 20.06 -6.27 13.22
C VAL A 212 19.26 -5.67 14.37
N ALA A 213 19.94 -5.05 15.33
CA ALA A 213 19.30 -4.26 16.38
C ALA A 213 18.58 -3.04 15.77
N PRO A 214 17.45 -2.58 16.35
CA PRO A 214 16.71 -1.41 15.83
C PRO A 214 17.54 -0.13 15.80
N THR A 215 18.50 0.00 16.71
CA THR A 215 19.43 1.14 16.81
C THR A 215 20.55 1.11 15.75
N ASN A 216 20.76 -0.02 15.07
CA ASN A 216 21.78 -0.15 14.03
C ASN A 216 21.27 0.33 12.66
N VAL A 217 20.95 1.62 12.57
CA VAL A 217 20.49 2.27 11.34
C VAL A 217 21.56 2.18 10.25
N ARG A 218 22.84 2.30 10.63
CA ARG A 218 23.99 2.21 9.72
C ARG A 218 24.02 0.91 8.92
N ALA A 219 23.57 -0.21 9.51
CA ALA A 219 23.48 -1.47 8.76
C ALA A 219 22.49 -1.43 7.59
N ALA A 220 21.50 -0.53 7.60
CA ALA A 220 20.54 -0.34 6.53
C ALA A 220 20.99 0.68 5.48
N ILE A 221 21.67 1.75 5.90
CA ILE A 221 21.98 2.90 5.02
C ILE A 221 23.43 2.97 4.54
N ALA A 222 24.34 2.15 5.08
CA ALA A 222 25.76 2.21 4.71
C ALA A 222 25.96 2.19 3.19
N GLU A 223 26.95 2.91 2.69
CA GLU A 223 27.32 2.81 1.28
C GLU A 223 28.15 1.55 1.02
N VAL A 224 28.09 1.07 -0.22
CA VAL A 224 28.95 0.01 -0.74
C VAL A 224 29.39 0.41 -2.14
N GLY A 225 30.46 -0.20 -2.66
CA GLY A 225 31.00 0.09 -4.01
C GLY A 225 30.09 -0.28 -5.19
N TYR A 226 28.77 -0.36 -5.01
CA TYR A 226 27.77 -0.60 -6.04
C TYR A 226 26.39 -0.04 -5.64
N SER A 227 25.54 0.25 -6.61
CA SER A 227 24.15 0.67 -6.36
C SER A 227 23.34 -0.44 -5.66
N ARG A 228 22.91 -0.16 -4.43
CA ARG A 228 22.27 -1.14 -3.55
C ARG A 228 20.87 -0.69 -3.16
N LEU A 229 19.95 -1.64 -3.06
CA LEU A 229 18.67 -1.48 -2.40
C LEU A 229 18.68 -2.26 -1.09
N VAL A 230 18.21 -1.62 -0.02
CA VAL A 230 17.95 -2.29 1.27
C VAL A 230 16.47 -2.18 1.61
N LEU A 231 15.81 -3.31 1.85
CA LEU A 231 14.46 -3.34 2.42
C LEU A 231 14.56 -3.59 3.92
N SER A 232 13.85 -2.81 4.74
CA SER A 232 13.88 -2.89 6.20
C SER A 232 12.47 -3.07 6.78
N ALA A 233 12.31 -4.05 7.67
CA ALA A 233 11.06 -4.30 8.39
C ALA A 233 11.32 -4.84 9.81
N CYS A 234 10.35 -4.71 10.72
CA CYS A 234 10.41 -5.28 12.07
C CYS A 234 10.53 -6.82 12.05
N THR A 235 11.23 -7.42 13.02
CA THR A 235 11.31 -8.88 13.17
C THR A 235 11.56 -9.28 14.63
N PRO A 236 11.10 -10.46 15.10
CA PRO A 236 10.20 -11.43 14.45
C PRO A 236 8.80 -10.85 14.19
N LEU A 237 7.92 -11.62 13.53
CA LEU A 237 6.55 -11.17 13.27
C LEU A 237 5.86 -10.82 14.59
N PHE A 238 5.06 -9.74 14.61
CA PHE A 238 4.43 -9.19 15.81
C PHE A 238 5.39 -8.61 16.88
N SER A 239 6.68 -8.47 16.56
CA SER A 239 7.66 -7.85 17.44
C SER A 239 8.44 -6.76 16.72
N ALA A 240 8.69 -5.65 17.42
CA ALA A 240 9.58 -4.58 16.96
C ALA A 240 11.02 -4.72 17.47
N ALA A 241 11.34 -5.83 18.15
CA ALA A 241 12.62 -6.04 18.87
C ALA A 241 13.86 -5.97 17.97
N LYS A 242 13.75 -6.37 16.71
CA LYS A 242 14.84 -6.33 15.74
C LYS A 242 14.37 -5.80 14.38
N ARG A 243 15.30 -5.63 13.45
CA ARG A 243 15.03 -5.33 12.05
C ARG A 243 15.56 -6.43 11.15
N LEU A 244 14.76 -6.90 10.21
CA LEU A 244 15.18 -7.75 9.11
C LEU A 244 15.51 -6.86 7.92
N LEU A 245 16.77 -6.89 7.50
CA LEU A 245 17.28 -6.20 6.32
C LEU A 245 17.43 -7.19 5.18
N VAL A 246 16.91 -6.86 4.00
CA VAL A 246 17.17 -7.59 2.75
C VAL A 246 18.01 -6.69 1.84
N PHE A 247 19.15 -7.20 1.40
CA PHE A 247 20.08 -6.50 0.52
C PHE A 247 19.88 -6.97 -0.91
N ALA A 248 19.90 -6.03 -1.85
CA ALA A 248 19.80 -6.33 -3.27
C ALA A 248 20.71 -5.41 -4.10
N ARG A 249 21.32 -5.96 -5.14
CA ARG A 249 22.19 -5.23 -6.07
C ARG A 249 21.41 -4.80 -7.30
N LEU A 250 21.65 -3.59 -7.80
CA LEU A 250 21.08 -3.15 -9.08
C LEU A 250 21.64 -4.02 -10.21
N THR A 251 20.77 -4.64 -11.01
CA THR A 251 21.15 -5.52 -12.13
C THR A 251 20.65 -5.05 -13.48
N ALA A 252 19.64 -4.18 -13.53
CA ALA A 252 19.21 -3.56 -14.78
C ALA A 252 18.52 -2.21 -14.55
N THR A 253 18.73 -1.29 -15.47
CA THR A 253 18.09 0.03 -15.50
C THR A 253 17.51 0.28 -16.88
N ALA A 254 16.23 0.64 -16.95
CA ALA A 254 15.55 0.99 -18.19
C ALA A 254 14.94 2.41 -18.06
N PRO A 255 15.32 3.36 -18.92
CA PRO A 255 14.84 4.74 -18.84
C PRO A 255 13.38 4.83 -19.29
N LEU A 256 12.61 5.73 -18.68
CA LEU A 256 11.29 6.13 -19.17
C LEU A 256 11.42 7.31 -20.14
N SER A 257 10.37 7.62 -20.90
CA SER A 257 10.42 8.53 -22.06
C SER A 257 11.09 9.89 -21.76
N GLY A 258 10.88 10.49 -20.58
CA GLY A 258 11.56 11.73 -20.18
C GLY A 258 13.10 11.61 -20.11
N ALA A 259 13.62 10.45 -19.71
CA ALA A 259 15.05 10.15 -19.69
C ALA A 259 15.59 9.63 -21.05
N ARG A 260 14.72 9.27 -22.00
CA ARG A 260 15.10 8.79 -23.35
C ARG A 260 15.41 9.93 -24.33
N SER A 261 14.84 11.11 -24.14
CA SER A 261 14.75 12.19 -25.16
C SER A 261 16.06 12.80 -25.65
N GLY A 262 17.23 12.31 -25.22
CA GLY A 262 18.53 12.70 -25.78
C GLY A 262 19.28 11.58 -26.48
N ALA A 263 18.70 10.39 -26.64
CA ALA A 263 19.23 9.38 -27.55
C ALA A 263 18.75 9.76 -28.97
N ARG A 264 19.67 10.21 -29.84
CA ARG A 264 19.40 10.24 -31.28
C ARG A 264 18.84 8.85 -31.64
N SER A 265 17.60 8.80 -32.13
CA SER A 265 17.13 7.59 -32.81
C SER A 265 18.20 7.17 -33.82
N PRO A 266 18.61 5.89 -33.88
CA PRO A 266 19.29 5.41 -35.06
C PRO A 266 18.37 5.72 -36.23
N ARG A 267 18.83 6.59 -37.15
CA ARG A 267 18.09 6.91 -38.37
C ARG A 267 17.77 5.58 -39.03
N ALA A 268 16.49 5.25 -39.14
CA ALA A 268 16.06 4.17 -40.01
C ALA A 268 16.64 4.46 -41.40
N PRO A 269 17.27 3.49 -42.09
CA PRO A 269 17.73 3.73 -43.44
C PRO A 269 16.53 4.17 -44.27
N LEU A 270 16.66 5.32 -44.94
CA LEU A 270 15.68 5.76 -45.92
C LEU A 270 15.47 4.60 -46.90
N ARG A 271 14.26 4.05 -46.93
CA ARG A 271 13.84 3.18 -48.03
C ARG A 271 13.90 4.01 -49.30
N ALA A 272 14.92 3.79 -50.11
CA ALA A 272 14.97 4.30 -51.47
C ALA A 272 13.80 3.71 -52.25
N HIS A 273 12.81 4.54 -52.56
CA HIS A 273 11.75 4.21 -53.50
C HIS A 273 12.37 4.12 -54.90
N ALA A 274 12.64 2.89 -55.35
CA ALA A 274 12.98 2.61 -56.74
C ALA A 274 11.69 2.63 -57.58
N HIS A 275 11.38 3.77 -58.19
CA HIS A 275 10.41 3.85 -59.27
C HIS A 275 10.98 3.17 -60.52
N ARG A 276 10.43 2.00 -60.84
CA ARG A 276 10.68 1.25 -62.07
C ARG A 276 10.05 2.00 -63.26
N ALA A 277 10.84 2.78 -63.99
CA ALA A 277 10.48 3.31 -65.30
C ALA A 277 11.02 2.37 -66.39
N ALA A 278 10.18 1.46 -66.89
CA ALA A 278 10.50 0.68 -68.08
C ALA A 278 10.10 1.48 -69.34
N ARG A 279 11.12 1.95 -70.05
CA ARG A 279 11.02 2.65 -71.32
C ARG A 279 10.64 1.68 -72.45
N ARG A 280 9.65 2.06 -73.25
CA ARG A 280 9.37 1.53 -74.61
C ARG A 280 10.57 1.78 -75.53
N PRO A 281 10.95 0.84 -76.40
CA PRO A 281 11.75 1.16 -77.58
C PRO A 281 10.85 1.60 -78.73
N LEU A 282 11.16 2.77 -79.28
CA LEU A 282 10.70 3.28 -80.57
C LEU A 282 11.39 2.49 -81.70
N GLY A 283 10.62 2.14 -82.73
CA GLY A 283 11.14 1.51 -83.93
C GLY A 283 11.94 2.45 -84.82
N HIS A 284 12.77 1.87 -85.68
CA HIS A 284 13.24 2.51 -86.91
C HIS A 284 13.43 1.48 -88.05
N PRO A 285 13.37 1.91 -89.33
CA PRO A 285 13.02 1.06 -90.46
C PRO A 285 14.16 0.83 -91.49
N ARG A 286 13.92 -0.16 -92.37
CA ARG A 286 14.45 -0.38 -93.75
C ARG A 286 15.96 -0.58 -93.95
N ARG A 287 16.34 -1.70 -94.60
CA ARG A 287 16.72 -1.82 -96.03
C ARG A 287 17.40 -3.18 -96.33
N GLY A 288 17.13 -3.73 -97.51
CA GLY A 288 18.10 -4.56 -98.26
C GLY A 288 17.80 -6.04 -98.42
N ARG A 289 17.11 -6.41 -99.53
CA ARG A 289 17.31 -7.70 -100.22
C ARG A 289 18.57 -7.62 -101.09
N PRO A 290 19.27 -8.74 -101.30
CA PRO A 290 19.33 -9.25 -102.68
C PRO A 290 19.10 -10.77 -102.79
N SER A 291 18.83 -11.17 -104.05
CA SER A 291 18.64 -12.52 -104.61
C SER A 291 17.25 -13.12 -104.45
#